data_AF-A0A7X4F7A3-F1
#
_entry.id   AF-A0A7X4F7A3-F1
#
_cell.length_a   1.000
_cell.length_b   1.000
_cell.length_c   1.000
_cell.angle_alpha   90.00
_cell.angle_beta   90.00
_cell.angle_gamma   90.00
#
_symmetry.space_group_name_H-M   'P 1'
#
loop_
_entity.id
_entity.type
_entity.pdbx_description
1 polymer ?
#
loop_
_entity_poly.entity_id
_entity_poly.type
_entity_poly.pdbx_seq_one_letter_code
_entity_poly.pdbx_strand_id
1 'polypeptide(L)'
;MQDVEQIQRQHRSPWWKGLFGILVCVALFSVIAWAQNNNNENQKGVTLADLGVSEAQKTQIEALWELKRQKQIQAVADLKTLNRLVRDSLAADVEIQEKLDEFRVKRKEMQKRIDETEEGLIQTLPTRAQLHLTVLGVLDNGIPRKTTRSQSGQKTDEKAAPSLEQETQ
;
A
#
# COMPACT_ATOMS: atom_id res chain seq x y z
N MET A 1 31.23 69.70 -3.07
CA MET A 1 32.51 69.15 -3.54
C MET A 1 32.68 67.78 -2.91
N GLN A 2 32.72 66.73 -3.75
CA GLN A 2 33.35 65.40 -3.55
C GLN A 2 32.91 64.55 -2.33
N ASP A 3 32.81 63.23 -2.33
CA ASP A 3 32.90 62.09 -3.26
C ASP A 3 32.44 60.88 -2.37
N VAL A 4 31.48 60.03 -2.78
CA VAL A 4 31.68 58.70 -3.40
C VAL A 4 32.02 57.55 -2.40
N GLU A 5 31.22 56.46 -2.51
CA GLU A 5 31.53 55.03 -2.27
C GLU A 5 31.78 54.48 -0.85
N GLN A 6 30.89 53.60 -0.36
CA GLN A 6 30.81 52.13 -0.55
C GLN A 6 31.62 51.29 0.46
N ILE A 7 30.86 50.55 1.28
CA ILE A 7 30.96 49.10 1.52
C ILE A 7 32.35 48.52 1.85
N GLN A 8 32.60 48.25 3.13
CA GLN A 8 33.63 47.33 3.64
C GLN A 8 33.16 46.75 4.99
N ARG A 9 33.21 45.46 5.34
CA ARG A 9 33.88 44.27 4.80
C ARG A 9 33.20 42.98 5.30
N GLN A 10 33.29 41.92 4.49
CA GLN A 10 32.86 40.55 4.74
C GLN A 10 33.70 39.78 5.79
N HIS A 11 32.99 38.91 6.51
CA HIS A 11 33.26 37.49 6.84
C HIS A 11 34.61 36.85 6.42
N ARG A 12 35.26 36.15 7.37
CA ARG A 12 35.86 34.82 7.12
C ARG A 12 36.11 34.03 8.42
N SER A 13 35.64 32.78 8.40
CA SER A 13 35.68 31.76 9.46
C SER A 13 36.95 30.87 9.37
N PRO A 14 37.37 30.19 10.46
CA PRO A 14 38.44 29.19 10.41
C PRO A 14 37.92 27.80 9.99
N TRP A 15 38.69 27.16 9.12
CA TRP A 15 38.34 26.12 8.16
C TRP A 15 38.60 24.68 8.64
N TRP A 16 38.60 24.36 9.93
CA TRP A 16 39.15 23.06 10.43
C TRP A 16 38.18 22.14 11.20
N LYS A 17 36.85 22.33 11.09
CA LYS A 17 35.86 21.44 11.73
C LYS A 17 35.11 20.48 10.80
N GLY A 18 35.38 20.53 9.49
CA GLY A 18 34.61 19.77 8.49
C GLY A 18 34.97 18.29 8.34
N LEU A 19 36.20 17.88 8.68
CA LEU A 19 36.70 16.53 8.31
C LEU A 19 36.30 15.42 9.30
N PHE A 20 36.15 15.71 10.60
CA PHE A 20 35.77 14.69 11.58
C PHE A 20 34.28 14.30 11.51
N GLY A 21 33.40 15.22 11.09
CA GLY A 21 31.96 14.91 10.95
C GLY A 21 31.64 13.94 9.82
N ILE A 22 32.43 13.97 8.73
CA ILE A 22 32.19 13.13 7.56
C ILE A 22 32.58 11.66 7.83
N LEU A 23 33.65 11.42 8.59
CA LEU A 23 34.11 10.07 8.92
C LEU A 23 33.10 9.28 9.78
N VAL A 24 32.40 9.95 10.70
CA VAL A 24 31.36 9.30 11.53
C VAL A 24 30.11 8.98 10.70
N CYS A 25 29.72 9.85 9.76
CA CYS A 25 28.60 9.60 8.87
C CYS A 25 28.84 8.39 7.94
N VAL A 26 30.03 8.27 7.33
CA VAL A 26 30.33 7.15 6.41
C VAL A 26 30.33 5.80 7.14
N ALA A 27 30.82 5.74 8.38
CA ALA A 27 30.76 4.53 9.20
C ALA A 27 29.32 4.12 9.54
N LEU A 28 28.45 5.08 9.89
CA LEU A 28 27.03 4.81 10.17
C LEU A 28 26.26 4.37 8.93
N PHE A 29 26.50 4.98 7.76
CA PHE A 29 25.86 4.54 6.51
C PHE A 29 26.31 3.14 6.07
N SER A 30 27.57 2.77 6.32
CA SER A 30 28.10 1.45 5.97
C SER A 30 27.46 0.33 6.82
N VAL A 31 27.20 0.58 8.12
CA VAL A 31 26.50 -0.37 8.99
C VAL A 31 25.02 -0.49 8.61
N ILE A 32 24.36 0.61 8.23
CA ILE A 32 22.96 0.59 7.77
C ILE A 32 22.84 -0.15 6.43
N ALA A 33 23.77 0.07 5.49
CA ALA A 33 23.80 -0.64 4.21
C ALA A 33 24.08 -2.14 4.40
N TRP A 34 24.97 -2.52 5.33
CA TRP A 34 25.25 -3.92 5.63
C TRP A 34 24.07 -4.61 6.36
N ALA A 35 23.37 -3.89 7.25
CA ALA A 35 22.15 -4.40 7.91
C ALA A 35 20.97 -4.54 6.93
N GLN A 36 20.84 -3.66 5.93
CA GLN A 36 19.86 -3.81 4.85
C GLN A 36 20.19 -5.00 3.95
N ASN A 37 21.47 -5.27 3.68
CA ASN A 37 21.86 -6.39 2.85
C ASN A 37 21.64 -7.75 3.56
N ASN A 38 21.96 -7.85 4.85
CA ASN A 38 21.72 -9.07 5.64
C ASN A 38 20.23 -9.35 5.94
N ASN A 39 19.38 -8.32 6.02
CA ASN A 39 17.93 -8.51 6.20
C ASN A 39 17.21 -8.91 4.91
N ASN A 40 17.77 -8.62 3.73
CA ASN A 40 17.17 -9.00 2.45
C ASN A 40 17.44 -10.46 2.07
N GLU A 41 18.51 -11.09 2.56
CA GLU A 41 18.80 -12.51 2.24
C GLU A 41 17.87 -13.50 2.98
N ASN A 42 17.26 -13.11 4.10
CA ASN A 42 16.42 -13.99 4.92
C ASN A 42 14.93 -13.94 4.60
N GLN A 43 14.50 -13.15 3.61
CA GLN A 43 13.11 -13.13 3.14
C GLN A 43 13.00 -13.71 1.72
N LYS A 44 13.51 -14.93 1.50
CA LYS A 44 12.99 -15.75 0.39
C LYS A 44 11.54 -16.12 0.73
N GLY A 45 10.61 -15.27 0.30
CA GLY A 45 9.18 -15.57 0.37
C GLY A 45 8.88 -16.87 -0.35
N VAL A 46 7.96 -17.65 0.21
CA VAL A 46 7.49 -18.90 -0.40
C VAL A 46 6.87 -18.58 -1.77
N THR A 47 7.42 -19.14 -2.84
CA THR A 47 6.90 -18.94 -4.20
C THR A 47 5.73 -19.90 -4.48
N LEU A 48 4.91 -19.60 -5.49
CA LEU A 48 3.84 -20.52 -5.92
C LEU A 48 4.41 -21.87 -6.41
N ALA A 49 5.60 -21.87 -7.01
CA ALA A 49 6.30 -23.09 -7.41
C ALA A 49 6.70 -23.94 -6.18
N ASP A 50 7.16 -23.31 -5.10
CA ASP A 50 7.46 -23.99 -3.83
C ASP A 50 6.22 -24.61 -3.17
N LEU A 51 5.03 -24.11 -3.54
CA LEU A 51 3.72 -24.60 -3.08
C LEU A 51 3.15 -25.70 -3.98
N GLY A 52 3.88 -26.14 -5.01
CA GLY A 52 3.46 -27.17 -5.95
C GLY A 52 2.43 -26.69 -6.97
N VAL A 53 2.33 -25.38 -7.21
CA VAL A 53 1.45 -24.81 -8.23
C VAL A 53 2.08 -24.96 -9.61
N SER A 54 1.38 -25.62 -10.53
CA SER A 54 1.78 -25.72 -11.94
C SER A 54 1.60 -24.39 -12.69
N GLU A 55 2.28 -24.21 -13.82
CA GLU A 55 2.09 -23.01 -14.67
C GLU A 55 0.64 -22.85 -15.18
N ALA A 56 -0.03 -23.98 -15.46
CA ALA A 56 -1.46 -23.95 -15.82
C ALA A 56 -2.33 -23.41 -14.67
N GLN A 57 -2.08 -23.85 -13.44
CA GLN A 57 -2.79 -23.36 -12.25
C GLN A 57 -2.43 -21.91 -11.92
N LYS A 58 -1.19 -21.50 -12.15
CA LYS A 58 -0.77 -20.10 -12.00
C LYS A 58 -1.56 -19.18 -12.93
N THR A 59 -1.76 -19.60 -14.17
CA THR A 59 -2.58 -18.85 -15.15
C THR A 59 -4.03 -18.72 -14.67
N GLN A 60 -4.60 -19.78 -14.09
CA GLN A 60 -5.94 -19.75 -13.50
C GLN A 60 -6.02 -18.84 -12.26
N ILE A 61 -4.99 -18.85 -11.40
CA ILE A 61 -4.89 -17.95 -10.25
C ILE A 61 -4.84 -16.48 -10.71
N GLU A 62 -4.04 -16.17 -11.74
CA GLU A 62 -3.97 -14.82 -12.32
C GLU A 62 -5.32 -14.40 -12.94
N ALA A 63 -6.02 -15.32 -13.59
CA ALA A 63 -7.37 -15.07 -14.11
C ALA A 63 -8.38 -14.77 -12.98
N LEU A 64 -8.36 -15.56 -11.88
CA LEU A 64 -9.19 -15.29 -10.71
C LEU A 64 -8.86 -13.92 -10.10
N TRP A 65 -7.59 -13.57 -10.01
CA TRP A 65 -7.12 -12.28 -9.53
C TRP A 65 -7.67 -11.13 -10.36
N GLU A 66 -7.57 -11.22 -11.68
CA GLU A 66 -8.07 -10.18 -12.59
C GLU A 66 -9.60 -10.08 -12.55
N LEU A 67 -10.33 -11.20 -12.43
CA LEU A 67 -11.78 -11.19 -12.22
C LEU A 67 -12.17 -10.43 -10.94
N LYS A 68 -11.49 -10.71 -9.81
CA LYS A 68 -11.71 -10.01 -8.55
C LYS A 68 -11.38 -8.53 -8.66
N ARG A 69 -10.31 -8.17 -9.38
CA ARG A 69 -9.94 -6.78 -9.67
C ARG A 69 -10.99 -6.06 -10.53
N GLN A 70 -11.49 -6.70 -11.58
CA GLN A 70 -12.53 -6.14 -12.45
C GLN A 70 -13.83 -5.92 -11.69
N LYS A 71 -14.23 -6.87 -10.84
CA LYS A 71 -15.38 -6.71 -9.94
C LYS A 71 -15.24 -5.47 -9.06
N GLN A 72 -14.05 -5.22 -8.51
CA GLN A 72 -13.81 -4.04 -7.68
C GLN A 72 -13.91 -2.74 -8.50
N ILE A 73 -13.27 -2.70 -9.67
CA ILE A 73 -13.32 -1.53 -10.55
C ILE A 73 -14.77 -1.21 -10.93
N GLN A 74 -15.53 -2.23 -11.31
CA GLN A 74 -16.94 -2.10 -11.66
C GLN A 74 -17.79 -1.64 -10.47
N ALA A 75 -17.59 -2.21 -9.28
CA ALA A 75 -18.30 -1.78 -8.08
C ALA A 75 -18.06 -0.30 -7.76
N VAL A 76 -16.83 0.20 -7.92
CA VAL A 76 -16.52 1.62 -7.73
C VAL A 76 -17.22 2.50 -8.76
N ALA A 77 -17.22 2.09 -10.03
CA ALA A 77 -17.90 2.82 -11.11
C ALA A 77 -19.42 2.85 -10.91
N ASP A 78 -20.01 1.72 -10.51
CA ASP A 78 -21.44 1.61 -10.25
C ASP A 78 -21.85 2.45 -9.03
N LEU A 79 -21.06 2.43 -7.94
CA LEU A 79 -21.30 3.28 -6.77
C LEU A 79 -21.25 4.77 -7.12
N LYS A 80 -20.38 5.18 -8.06
CA LYS A 80 -20.36 6.58 -8.55
C LYS A 80 -21.68 6.94 -9.24
N THR A 81 -22.24 6.02 -10.03
CA THR A 81 -23.53 6.20 -10.70
C THR A 81 -24.67 6.26 -9.69
N LEU A 82 -24.71 5.34 -8.72
CA LEU A 82 -25.72 5.33 -7.66
C LEU A 82 -25.65 6.59 -6.79
N ASN A 83 -24.44 7.05 -6.45
CA ASN A 83 -24.25 8.31 -5.71
C ASN A 83 -24.75 9.54 -6.48
N ARG A 84 -24.71 9.52 -7.81
CA ARG A 84 -25.32 10.59 -8.62
C ARG A 84 -26.84 10.59 -8.47
N LEU A 85 -27.46 9.41 -8.53
CA LEU A 85 -28.92 9.27 -8.35
C LEU A 85 -29.37 9.66 -6.94
N VAL A 86 -28.60 9.33 -5.90
CA VAL A 86 -28.88 9.77 -4.53
C VAL A 86 -28.91 11.29 -4.40
N ARG A 87 -28.11 12.02 -5.20
CA ARG A 87 -28.06 13.48 -5.19
C ARG A 87 -29.08 14.13 -6.11
N ASP A 88 -29.67 13.38 -7.03
CA ASP A 88 -30.64 13.87 -7.98
C ASP A 88 -32.05 13.73 -7.40
N SER A 89 -32.55 14.81 -6.79
CA SER A 89 -33.87 14.84 -6.19
C SER A 89 -35.02 14.75 -7.20
N LEU A 90 -34.73 14.84 -8.49
CA LEU A 90 -35.73 14.76 -9.57
C LEU A 90 -35.71 13.42 -10.30
N ALA A 91 -34.80 12.50 -9.94
CA ALA A 91 -34.74 11.17 -10.52
C ALA A 91 -36.07 10.43 -10.26
N ALA A 92 -36.64 9.84 -11.31
CA ALA A 92 -37.87 9.09 -11.19
C ALA A 92 -37.63 7.74 -10.49
N ASP A 93 -38.57 7.30 -9.65
CA ASP A 93 -38.47 6.02 -8.93
C ASP A 93 -38.23 4.83 -9.87
N VAL A 94 -38.81 4.86 -11.07
CA VAL A 94 -38.62 3.82 -12.10
C VAL A 94 -37.16 3.78 -12.57
N GLU A 95 -36.53 4.93 -12.81
CA GLU A 95 -35.13 5.02 -13.20
C GLU A 95 -34.21 4.54 -12.07
N ILE A 96 -34.51 4.94 -10.83
CA ILE A 96 -33.76 4.50 -9.64
C ILE A 96 -33.84 2.98 -9.51
N GLN A 97 -35.03 2.41 -9.64
CA GLN A 97 -35.25 0.97 -9.54
C GLN A 97 -34.53 0.21 -10.65
N GLU A 98 -34.61 0.67 -11.90
CA GLU A 98 -33.91 0.05 -13.03
C GLU A 98 -32.40 0.01 -12.80
N LYS A 99 -31.81 1.12 -12.34
CA LYS A 99 -30.36 1.19 -12.07
C LYS A 99 -29.95 0.33 -10.87
N LEU A 100 -30.78 0.22 -9.85
CA LEU A 100 -30.54 -0.70 -8.72
C LEU A 100 -30.60 -2.16 -9.16
N ASP A 101 -31.54 -2.53 -10.02
CA ASP A 101 -31.68 -3.90 -10.49
C ASP A 101 -30.54 -4.29 -11.45
N GLU A 102 -30.16 -3.40 -12.37
CA GLU A 102 -28.95 -3.57 -13.18
C GLU A 102 -27.71 -3.84 -12.30
N PHE A 103 -27.50 -3.02 -11.26
CA PHE A 103 -26.39 -3.17 -10.33
C PHE A 103 -26.42 -4.52 -9.60
N ARG A 104 -27.59 -4.92 -9.10
CA ARG A 104 -27.76 -6.20 -8.38
C ARG A 104 -27.50 -7.40 -9.29
N VAL A 105 -27.97 -7.36 -10.53
CA VAL A 105 -27.75 -8.43 -11.53
C VAL A 105 -26.26 -8.54 -11.85
N LYS A 106 -25.61 -7.43 -12.22
CA LYS A 106 -24.17 -7.39 -12.53
C LYS A 106 -23.34 -7.92 -11.35
N ARG A 107 -23.66 -7.51 -10.12
CA ARG A 107 -22.98 -7.97 -8.91
C ARG A 107 -23.11 -9.48 -8.70
N LYS A 108 -24.33 -10.02 -8.86
CA LYS A 108 -24.59 -11.47 -8.69
C LYS A 108 -23.87 -12.29 -9.76
N GLU A 109 -23.92 -11.85 -11.01
CA GLU A 109 -23.28 -12.55 -12.12
C GLU A 109 -21.75 -12.60 -11.95
N MET A 110 -21.14 -11.47 -11.60
CA MET A 110 -19.70 -11.41 -11.38
C MET A 110 -19.27 -12.25 -10.17
N GLN A 111 -20.06 -12.25 -9.09
CA GLN A 111 -19.79 -13.11 -7.93
C GLN A 111 -19.86 -14.59 -8.33
N LYS A 112 -20.90 -15.00 -9.06
CA LYS A 112 -21.06 -16.38 -9.50
C LYS A 112 -19.85 -16.87 -10.31
N ARG A 113 -19.36 -16.06 -11.24
CA ARG A 113 -18.16 -16.39 -12.04
C ARG A 113 -16.90 -16.54 -11.18
N ILE A 114 -16.76 -15.70 -10.16
CA ILE A 114 -15.66 -15.80 -9.19
C ILE A 114 -15.77 -17.09 -8.39
N ASP A 115 -16.95 -17.39 -7.86
CA ASP A 115 -17.19 -18.59 -7.04
C ASP A 115 -16.92 -19.86 -7.85
N GLU A 116 -17.42 -19.95 -9.09
CA GLU A 116 -17.17 -21.07 -10.00
C GLU A 116 -15.68 -21.26 -10.32
N THR A 117 -14.95 -20.15 -10.56
CA THR A 117 -13.51 -20.19 -10.85
C THR A 117 -12.70 -20.60 -9.61
N GLU A 118 -13.10 -20.11 -8.45
CA GLU A 118 -12.46 -20.40 -7.17
C GLU A 118 -12.65 -21.87 -6.77
N GLU A 119 -13.87 -22.39 -6.90
CA GLU A 119 -14.18 -23.80 -6.64
C GLU A 119 -13.36 -24.73 -7.54
N GLY A 120 -13.25 -24.42 -8.84
CA GLY A 120 -12.40 -25.16 -9.76
C GLY A 120 -10.92 -25.16 -9.39
N LEU A 121 -10.42 -24.02 -8.89
CA LEU A 121 -9.04 -23.90 -8.39
C LEU A 121 -8.82 -24.72 -7.11
N ILE A 122 -9.74 -24.65 -6.15
CA ILE A 122 -9.65 -25.39 -4.88
C ILE A 122 -9.59 -26.90 -5.11
N GLN A 123 -10.32 -27.41 -6.11
CA GLN A 123 -10.31 -28.84 -6.43
C GLN A 123 -8.96 -29.34 -6.98
N THR A 124 -8.14 -28.46 -7.56
CA THR A 124 -6.89 -28.86 -8.23
C THR A 124 -5.63 -28.43 -7.48
N LEU A 125 -5.70 -27.36 -6.68
CA LEU A 125 -4.55 -26.81 -5.98
C LEU A 125 -4.09 -27.70 -4.81
N PRO A 126 -2.78 -27.82 -4.56
CA PRO A 126 -2.28 -28.44 -3.34
C PRO A 126 -2.80 -27.72 -2.09
N THR A 127 -3.12 -28.46 -1.03
CA THR A 127 -3.68 -27.89 0.22
C THR A 127 -2.82 -26.77 0.81
N ARG A 128 -1.48 -26.88 0.68
CA ARG A 128 -0.56 -25.83 1.13
C ARG A 128 -0.70 -24.56 0.30
N ALA A 129 -0.83 -24.68 -1.02
CA ALA A 129 -1.11 -23.54 -1.90
C ALA A 129 -2.45 -22.89 -1.56
N GLN A 130 -3.50 -23.70 -1.33
CA GLN A 130 -4.81 -23.20 -0.93
C GLN A 130 -4.71 -22.36 0.35
N LEU A 131 -4.05 -22.86 1.40
CA LEU A 131 -3.85 -22.11 2.64
C LEU A 131 -3.19 -20.75 2.40
N HIS A 132 -2.08 -20.71 1.64
CA HIS A 132 -1.36 -19.46 1.36
C HIS A 132 -2.21 -18.50 0.55
N LEU A 133 -2.89 -18.98 -0.48
CA LEU A 133 -3.75 -18.16 -1.34
C LEU A 133 -4.98 -17.64 -0.58
N THR A 134 -5.53 -18.42 0.35
CA THR A 134 -6.60 -17.97 1.27
C THR A 134 -6.09 -16.87 2.20
N VAL A 135 -4.93 -17.04 2.84
CA VAL A 135 -4.34 -16.03 3.72
C VAL A 135 -4.01 -14.73 2.96
N LEU A 136 -3.59 -14.85 1.69
CA LEU A 136 -3.35 -13.70 0.83
C LEU A 136 -4.62 -13.00 0.34
N GLY A 137 -5.80 -13.62 0.52
CA GLY A 137 -7.08 -13.12 0.03
C GLY A 137 -7.28 -13.34 -1.47
N VAL A 138 -6.60 -14.33 -2.06
CA VAL A 138 -6.79 -14.72 -3.47
C VAL A 138 -7.93 -15.72 -3.60
N LEU A 139 -8.04 -16.69 -2.69
CA LEU A 139 -9.19 -17.59 -2.59
C LEU A 139 -10.27 -16.89 -1.76
N ASP A 140 -10.17 -16.76 -0.44
CA ASP A 140 -11.24 -16.06 0.30
C ASP A 140 -11.28 -14.54 0.02
N ASN A 141 -12.47 -13.93 0.17
CA ASN A 141 -13.03 -12.60 -0.22
C ASN A 141 -12.19 -11.32 -0.02
N GLY A 142 -10.90 -11.41 0.21
CA GLY A 142 -9.98 -10.29 0.14
C GLY A 142 -9.83 -9.76 -1.28
N ILE A 143 -9.58 -8.45 -1.38
CA ILE A 143 -8.70 -7.97 -2.44
C ILE A 143 -7.31 -8.40 -2.01
N PRO A 144 -6.55 -9.13 -2.85
CA PRO A 144 -5.20 -9.55 -2.52
C PRO A 144 -4.41 -8.36 -1.99
N ARG A 145 -3.94 -8.44 -0.74
CA ARG A 145 -3.21 -7.34 -0.13
C ARG A 145 -2.02 -7.04 -1.02
N LYS A 146 -1.88 -5.79 -1.48
CA LYS A 146 -0.65 -5.35 -2.14
C LYS A 146 0.50 -5.72 -1.20
N THR A 147 1.34 -6.67 -1.61
CA THR A 147 2.46 -7.18 -0.80
C THR A 147 3.54 -6.13 -0.59
N THR A 148 3.42 -4.97 -1.21
CA THR A 148 4.24 -3.77 -0.97
C THR A 148 3.55 -2.80 -0.01
N ARG A 149 3.44 -3.17 1.26
CA ARG A 149 3.31 -2.18 2.35
C ARG A 149 4.73 -1.88 2.84
N SER A 150 5.39 -0.92 2.20
CA SER A 150 6.55 -0.27 2.80
C SER A 150 6.09 0.31 4.14
N GLN A 151 6.56 -0.28 5.23
CA GLN A 151 6.38 0.25 6.58
C GLN A 151 7.16 1.58 6.65
N SER A 152 6.52 2.69 6.30
CA SER A 152 6.92 3.99 6.84
C SER A 152 6.39 4.04 8.27
N GLY A 153 7.27 3.69 9.20
CA GLY A 153 7.01 3.67 10.63
C GLY A 153 6.75 5.08 11.18
N GLN A 154 5.70 5.13 12.01
CA GLN A 154 5.63 5.82 13.30
C GLN A 154 6.34 7.18 13.40
N LYS A 155 5.54 8.26 13.32
CA LYS A 155 5.72 9.38 14.25
C LYS A 155 4.95 9.06 15.52
N THR A 156 5.69 8.69 16.55
CA THR A 156 5.23 8.63 17.93
C THR A 156 5.27 10.06 18.47
N ASP A 157 4.15 10.78 18.40
CA ASP A 157 3.93 11.94 19.25
C ASP A 157 3.37 11.42 20.58
N GLU A 158 4.22 11.32 21.61
CA GLU A 158 3.90 11.70 23.00
C GLU A 158 4.98 11.24 24.00
N LYS A 159 5.59 12.22 24.66
CA LYS A 159 6.08 12.28 26.06
C LYS A 159 7.30 13.20 26.11
N ALA A 160 7.52 14.04 27.10
CA ALA A 160 6.74 14.57 28.20
C ALA A 160 7.64 15.71 28.72
N ALA A 161 7.11 16.91 28.92
CA ALA A 161 7.82 17.93 29.69
C ALA A 161 7.34 17.82 31.14
N PRO A 162 8.22 17.48 32.11
CA PRO A 162 8.00 17.84 33.49
C PRO A 162 8.75 19.15 33.76
N SER A 163 8.02 20.26 33.90
CA SER A 163 8.58 21.48 34.47
C SER A 163 8.05 21.60 35.90
N LEU A 164 8.80 21.00 36.82
CA LEU A 164 8.67 21.25 38.25
C LEU A 164 9.19 22.66 38.57
N GLU A 165 8.37 23.34 39.36
CA GLU A 165 8.56 24.51 40.21
C GLU A 165 9.99 25.02 40.48
N GLN A 166 10.12 26.35 40.50
CA GLN A 166 10.79 27.14 41.55
C GLN A 166 10.50 28.63 41.25
N GLU A 167 9.56 29.25 41.99
CA GLU A 167 9.75 29.93 43.27
C GLU A 167 10.45 31.29 43.16
N THR A 168 9.79 32.30 43.76
CA THR A 168 10.35 33.54 44.36
C THR A 168 10.95 34.57 43.39
N GLN A 169 10.67 35.88 43.46
CA GLN A 169 10.06 36.78 44.44
C GLN A 169 9.60 38.04 43.69
#